data_AF-A0A950J3T8-F1
#
_entry.id   AF-A0A950J3T8-F1
#
_cell.length_a   1.000
_cell.length_b   1.000
_cell.length_c   1.000
_cell.angle_alpha   90.00
_cell.angle_beta   90.00
_cell.angle_gamma   90.00
#
_symmetry.space_group_name_H-M   'P 1'
#
loop_
_entity.id
_entity.type
_entity.pdbx_description
1 polymer ?
#
loop_
_entity_poly.entity_id
_entity_poly.type
_entity_poly.pdbx_seq_one_letter_code
_entity_poly.pdbx_strand_id
1 'polypeptide(L)'
;IREEGHLLYGGLPRPVIASGSAMVGGTAAGLVDATNGEGIYEAALSGRLAAEACKRFRESATRAAAEYARAVQSKFYRRLKRRVALMHFLERKPRRFGALFEQLASTPYLRWLLEREDDEKLTLAQRGYLLGQALRFATRAI
;
A
#
# COMPACT_ATOMS: atom_id res chain seq x y z
N ILE A 1 -15.06 -23.28 14.83
CA ILE A 1 -14.87 -22.03 14.07
C ILE A 1 -13.47 -21.54 14.44
N ARG A 2 -12.56 -21.32 13.47
CA ARG A 2 -11.22 -20.79 13.77
C ARG A 2 -11.35 -19.27 13.88
N GLU A 3 -11.09 -18.71 15.05
CA GLU A 3 -11.30 -17.29 15.41
C GLU A 3 -10.06 -16.42 15.17
N GLU A 4 -9.06 -16.90 14.44
CA GLU A 4 -7.78 -16.19 14.29
C GLU A 4 -7.64 -15.56 12.91
N GLY A 5 -7.81 -14.24 12.85
CA GLY A 5 -7.26 -13.44 11.76
C GLY A 5 -5.75 -13.40 11.88
N HIS A 6 -5.03 -13.96 10.91
CA HIS A 6 -3.58 -13.86 10.89
C HIS A 6 -3.19 -12.43 10.49
N LEU A 7 -2.34 -11.78 11.29
CA LEU A 7 -1.67 -10.56 10.85
C LEU A 7 -0.88 -10.90 9.59
N LEU A 8 -1.28 -10.28 8.48
CA LEU A 8 -0.58 -10.46 7.23
C LEU A 8 0.64 -9.54 7.29
N TYR A 9 1.83 -10.14 7.33
CA TYR A 9 3.05 -9.38 7.14
C TYR A 9 3.05 -8.80 5.73
N GLY A 10 2.75 -7.51 5.63
CA GLY A 10 2.80 -6.80 4.36
C GLY A 10 4.22 -6.83 3.81
N GLY A 11 4.34 -7.24 2.55
CA GLY A 11 5.61 -7.44 1.88
C GLY A 11 5.60 -6.81 0.49
N LEU A 12 6.67 -7.03 -0.27
CA LEU A 12 6.67 -6.61 -1.66
C LEU A 12 5.57 -7.34 -2.43
N PRO A 13 4.74 -6.65 -3.22
CA PRO A 13 3.77 -7.31 -4.08
C PRO A 13 4.50 -8.21 -5.08
N ARG A 14 3.87 -9.35 -5.45
CA ARG A 14 4.49 -10.32 -6.36
C ARG A 14 4.87 -9.65 -7.69
N PRO A 15 6.04 -9.95 -8.28
CA PRO A 15 6.43 -9.34 -9.55
C PRO A 15 5.52 -9.77 -10.71
N VAL A 16 5.00 -11.00 -10.66
CA VAL A 16 4.10 -11.60 -11.66
C VAL A 16 2.82 -12.06 -10.97
N ILE A 17 1.69 -11.50 -11.41
CA ILE A 17 0.34 -11.79 -10.89
C ILE A 17 -0.63 -12.26 -11.98
N ALA A 18 -0.13 -12.41 -13.21
CA ALA A 18 -0.87 -12.97 -14.34
C ALA A 18 0.09 -13.73 -15.26
N SER A 19 -0.33 -14.89 -15.74
CA SER A 19 0.40 -15.69 -16.72
C SER A 19 -0.59 -16.61 -17.45
N GLY A 20 -0.57 -16.59 -18.79
CA GLY A 20 -1.58 -17.28 -19.60
C GLY A 20 -2.99 -16.84 -19.19
N SER A 21 -3.84 -17.79 -18.82
CA SER A 21 -5.20 -17.56 -18.33
C SER A 21 -5.31 -17.40 -16.81
N ALA A 22 -4.21 -17.49 -16.07
CA ALA A 22 -4.20 -17.42 -14.61
C ALA A 22 -4.02 -15.98 -14.11
N MET A 23 -4.75 -15.65 -13.04
CA MET A 23 -4.66 -14.38 -12.31
C MET A 23 -4.53 -14.65 -10.82
N VAL A 24 -3.66 -13.91 -10.14
CA VAL A 24 -3.46 -13.97 -8.69
C VAL A 24 -3.88 -12.63 -8.10
N GLY A 25 -4.74 -12.64 -7.08
CA GLY A 25 -5.26 -11.44 -6.43
C GLY A 25 -5.18 -11.48 -4.90
N GLY A 26 -5.58 -10.37 -4.28
CA GLY A 26 -5.55 -10.16 -2.84
C GLY A 26 -4.21 -10.53 -2.17
N THR A 27 -4.30 -11.18 -1.02
CA THR A 27 -3.15 -11.55 -0.19
C THR A 27 -2.21 -12.51 -0.91
N ALA A 28 -2.73 -13.41 -1.75
CA ALA A 28 -1.94 -14.31 -2.57
C ALA A 28 -1.04 -13.54 -3.55
N ALA A 29 -1.46 -12.36 -4.02
CA ALA A 29 -0.65 -11.47 -4.85
C ALA A 29 0.31 -10.56 -4.05
N GLY A 30 0.30 -10.65 -2.72
CA GLY A 30 1.06 -9.75 -1.84
C GLY A 30 0.45 -8.35 -1.77
N LEU A 31 -0.86 -8.20 -2.01
CA LEU A 31 -1.55 -6.92 -1.91
C LEU A 31 -1.97 -6.65 -0.45
N VAL A 32 -0.98 -6.37 0.39
CA VAL A 32 -1.15 -6.08 1.82
C VAL A 32 -0.27 -4.87 2.15
N ASP A 33 -0.83 -3.87 2.84
CA ASP A 33 -0.07 -2.70 3.26
C ASP A 33 0.84 -3.06 4.44
N ALA A 34 2.15 -2.83 4.28
CA ALA A 34 3.16 -3.17 5.28
C ALA A 34 3.07 -2.34 6.57
N THR A 35 2.37 -1.19 6.54
CA THR A 35 2.30 -0.28 7.70
C THR A 35 1.20 -0.63 8.70
N ASN A 36 0.10 -1.24 8.24
CA ASN A 36 -1.03 -1.61 9.09
C ASN A 36 -1.43 -3.10 8.98
N GLY A 37 -0.88 -3.86 8.02
CA GLY A 37 -1.21 -5.26 7.80
C GLY A 37 -2.56 -5.50 7.13
N GLU A 38 -3.24 -4.45 6.65
CA GLU A 38 -4.53 -4.57 5.98
C GLU A 38 -4.37 -4.99 4.51
N GLY A 39 -5.31 -5.81 4.03
CA GLY A 39 -5.38 -6.22 2.63
C GLY A 39 -6.78 -6.50 2.12
N ILE A 40 -7.83 -6.24 2.90
CA ILE A 40 -9.22 -6.52 2.52
C ILE A 40 -9.66 -5.60 1.37
N TYR A 41 -9.33 -4.31 1.46
CA TYR A 41 -9.61 -3.34 0.40
C TYR A 41 -8.95 -3.75 -0.92
N GLU A 42 -7.66 -4.05 -0.88
CA GLU A 42 -6.89 -4.52 -2.02
C GLU A 42 -7.43 -5.83 -2.60
N ALA A 43 -7.80 -6.79 -1.74
CA ALA A 43 -8.39 -8.06 -2.15
C ALA A 43 -9.71 -7.84 -2.88
N ALA A 44 -10.65 -7.11 -2.28
CA ALA A 44 -11.96 -6.82 -2.88
C ALA A 44 -11.80 -6.08 -4.21
N LEU A 45 -10.97 -5.05 -4.24
CA LEU A 45 -10.77 -4.24 -5.44
C LEU A 45 -10.02 -5.02 -6.54
N SER A 46 -9.04 -5.87 -6.20
CA SER A 46 -8.41 -6.76 -7.17
C SER A 46 -9.41 -7.75 -7.79
N GLY A 47 -10.34 -8.30 -6.99
CA GLY A 47 -11.42 -9.14 -7.50
C GLY A 47 -12.33 -8.40 -8.50
N ARG A 48 -12.68 -7.14 -8.19
CA ARG A 48 -13.44 -6.29 -9.11
C ARG A 48 -12.70 -6.06 -10.43
N LEU A 49 -11.41 -5.72 -10.37
CA LEU A 49 -10.56 -5.52 -11.55
C LEU A 49 -10.45 -6.79 -12.40
N ALA A 50 -10.38 -7.97 -11.77
CA ALA A 50 -10.38 -9.25 -12.48
C ALA A 50 -11.70 -9.46 -13.23
N ALA A 51 -12.84 -9.20 -12.56
CA ALA A 51 -14.16 -9.29 -13.19
C ALA A 51 -14.33 -8.31 -14.35
N GLU A 52 -13.87 -7.07 -14.21
CA GLU A 52 -13.88 -6.06 -15.27
C GLU A 52 -13.04 -6.50 -16.48
N ALA A 53 -11.83 -7.05 -16.24
CA ALA A 53 -10.97 -7.56 -17.30
C ALA A 53 -11.59 -8.76 -18.05
N CYS A 54 -12.17 -9.72 -17.32
CA CYS A 54 -12.90 -10.85 -17.92
C CYS A 54 -14.11 -10.38 -18.74
N LYS A 55 -14.87 -9.40 -18.23
CA LYS A 55 -16.01 -8.82 -18.94
C LYS A 55 -15.58 -8.16 -20.25
N ARG A 56 -14.43 -7.48 -20.25
CA ARG A 56 -13.88 -6.76 -21.41
C ARG A 56 -13.28 -7.69 -22.46
N PHE A 57 -12.62 -8.76 -22.05
CA PHE A 57 -11.90 -9.69 -22.93
C PHE A 57 -12.45 -11.13 -22.84
N ARG A 58 -13.77 -11.29 -23.04
CA ARG A 58 -14.47 -12.58 -22.88
C ARG A 58 -13.91 -13.71 -23.74
N GLU A 59 -13.46 -13.37 -24.95
CA GLU A 59 -12.95 -14.34 -25.92
C GLU A 59 -11.45 -14.63 -25.76
N SER A 60 -10.77 -13.95 -24.83
CA SER A 60 -9.32 -14.09 -24.67
C SER A 60 -8.90 -13.96 -23.21
N ALA A 61 -8.81 -15.10 -22.54
CA ALA A 61 -8.35 -15.20 -21.15
C ALA A 61 -6.96 -14.57 -20.95
N THR A 62 -6.05 -14.73 -21.92
CA THR A 62 -4.71 -14.13 -21.86
C THR A 62 -4.75 -12.61 -21.88
N ARG A 63 -5.63 -12.01 -22.71
CA ARG A 63 -5.82 -10.55 -22.73
C ARG A 63 -6.49 -10.06 -21.46
N ALA A 64 -7.46 -10.81 -20.91
CA ALA A 64 -8.06 -10.50 -19.61
C ALA A 64 -7.00 -10.50 -18.49
N ALA A 65 -6.17 -11.54 -18.41
CA ALA A 65 -5.12 -11.65 -17.41
C ALA A 65 -4.08 -10.51 -17.53
N ALA A 66 -3.68 -10.13 -18.75
CA ALA A 66 -2.78 -9.01 -18.98
C ALA A 66 -3.39 -7.64 -18.60
N GLU A 67 -4.67 -7.42 -18.87
CA GLU A 67 -5.39 -6.21 -18.44
C GLU A 67 -5.50 -6.13 -16.92
N TYR A 68 -5.88 -7.24 -16.28
CA TYR A 68 -5.94 -7.36 -14.83
C TYR A 68 -4.61 -6.99 -14.19
N ALA A 69 -3.50 -7.58 -14.65
CA ALA A 69 -2.18 -7.28 -14.10
C ALA A 69 -1.83 -5.80 -14.24
N ARG A 70 -2.07 -5.20 -15.42
CA ARG A 70 -1.82 -3.76 -15.63
C ARG A 70 -2.64 -2.89 -14.70
N ALA A 71 -3.93 -3.20 -14.50
CA ALA A 71 -4.81 -2.42 -13.64
C ALA A 71 -4.43 -2.53 -12.15
N VAL A 72 -4.12 -3.74 -11.68
CA VAL A 72 -3.68 -3.96 -10.28
C VAL A 72 -2.33 -3.28 -10.02
N GLN A 73 -1.38 -3.41 -10.95
CA GLN A 73 -0.06 -2.79 -10.81
C GLN A 73 -0.13 -1.26 -10.78
N SER A 74 -0.91 -0.66 -11.68
CA SER A 74 -1.07 0.80 -11.71
C SER A 74 -1.77 1.33 -10.46
N LYS A 75 -2.75 0.58 -9.93
CA LYS A 75 -3.52 0.97 -8.74
C LYS A 75 -2.70 0.87 -7.46
N PHE A 76 -1.98 -0.23 -7.22
CA PHE A 76 -1.45 -0.53 -5.90
C PHE A 76 0.07 -0.50 -5.77
N TYR A 77 0.83 -0.92 -6.80
CA TYR A 77 2.23 -1.31 -6.60
C TYR A 77 3.11 -0.15 -6.13
N ARG A 78 2.87 1.06 -6.66
CA ARG A 78 3.63 2.24 -6.23
C ARG A 78 3.43 2.54 -4.75
N ARG A 79 2.19 2.47 -4.26
CA ARG A 79 1.86 2.71 -2.84
C ARG A 79 2.48 1.63 -1.96
N LEU A 80 2.21 0.36 -2.27
CA LEU A 80 2.68 -0.77 -1.46
C LEU A 80 4.21 -0.85 -1.38
N LYS A 81 4.92 -0.64 -2.50
CA LYS A 81 6.40 -0.62 -2.49
C LYS A 81 6.95 0.50 -1.61
N ARG A 82 6.33 1.68 -1.59
CA ARG A 82 6.74 2.79 -0.72
C ARG A 82 6.50 2.46 0.75
N ARG A 83 5.37 1.84 1.08
CA ARG A 83 5.04 1.40 2.45
C ARG A 83 6.04 0.36 2.97
N VAL A 84 6.39 -0.62 2.13
CA VAL A 84 7.45 -1.59 2.45
C VAL A 84 8.79 -0.89 2.68
N ALA A 85 9.20 0.02 1.79
CA ALA A 85 10.46 0.75 1.94
C ALA A 85 10.50 1.62 3.21
N LEU A 86 9.38 2.23 3.58
CA LEU A 86 9.24 2.98 4.83
C LEU A 86 9.43 2.06 6.04
N MET A 87 8.74 0.91 6.08
CA MET A 87 8.89 -0.05 7.18
C MET A 87 10.33 -0.54 7.30
N HIS A 88 10.96 -0.93 6.19
CA HIS A 88 12.38 -1.32 6.18
C HIS A 88 13.30 -0.20 6.67
N PHE A 89 13.00 1.06 6.35
CA PHE A 89 13.75 2.20 6.86
C PHE A 89 13.58 2.35 8.38
N LEU A 90 12.36 2.23 8.90
CA LEU A 90 12.07 2.37 10.34
C LEU A 90 12.67 1.21 11.15
N GLU A 91 12.53 -0.02 10.68
CA GLU A 91 12.98 -1.25 11.35
C GLU A 91 14.50 -1.32 11.52
N ARG A 92 15.28 -0.72 10.61
CA ARG A 92 16.75 -0.69 10.71
C ARG A 92 17.28 -0.06 12.00
N LYS A 93 16.54 0.87 12.61
CA LYS A 93 16.93 1.54 13.85
C LYS A 93 15.69 1.75 14.74
N PRO A 94 15.53 1.02 15.86
CA PRO A 94 14.35 1.14 16.73
C PRO A 94 14.03 2.58 17.18
N ARG A 95 15.06 3.43 17.36
CA ARG A 95 14.89 4.85 17.69
C ARG A 95 14.02 5.62 16.69
N ARG A 96 13.97 5.19 15.43
CA ARG A 96 13.15 5.82 14.38
C ARG A 96 11.67 5.68 14.66
N PHE A 97 11.23 4.53 15.18
CA PHE A 97 9.85 4.36 15.62
C PHE A 97 9.54 5.30 16.79
N GLY A 98 10.42 5.38 17.79
CA GLY A 98 10.27 6.31 18.91
C GLY A 98 10.11 7.76 18.43
N ALA A 99 11.04 8.25 17.61
CA ALA A 99 10.99 9.60 17.05
C ALA A 99 9.72 9.86 16.23
N LEU A 100 9.26 8.88 15.44
CA LEU A 100 8.04 8.98 14.66
C LEU A 100 6.81 9.08 15.56
N PHE A 101 6.68 8.21 16.57
CA PHE A 101 5.55 8.22 17.49
C PHE A 101 5.50 9.50 18.34
N GLU A 102 6.64 9.96 18.85
CA GLU A 102 6.73 11.23 19.56
C GLU A 102 6.30 12.41 18.69
N GLN A 103 6.70 12.40 17.42
CA GLN A 103 6.32 13.45 16.47
C GLN A 103 4.83 13.42 16.15
N LEU A 104 4.25 12.25 15.93
CA LEU A 104 2.81 12.08 15.70
C LEU A 104 2.00 12.50 16.95
N ALA A 105 2.48 12.16 18.15
CA ALA A 105 1.84 12.54 19.41
C ALA A 105 1.91 14.05 19.66
N SER A 106 3.05 14.68 19.36
CA SER A 106 3.25 16.13 19.56
C SER A 106 2.65 16.99 18.44
N THR A 107 2.13 16.39 17.37
CA THR A 107 1.70 17.12 16.17
C THR A 107 0.34 16.61 15.64
N PRO A 108 -0.79 17.01 16.26
CA PRO A 108 -2.12 16.52 15.89
C PRO A 108 -2.50 16.76 14.42
N TYR A 109 -2.05 17.89 13.84
CA TYR A 109 -2.32 18.21 12.44
C TYR A 109 -1.61 17.25 11.47
N LEU A 110 -0.39 16.79 11.80
CA LEU A 110 0.31 15.79 11.01
C LEU A 110 -0.46 14.47 10.99
N ARG A 111 -0.95 14.02 12.15
CA ARG A 111 -1.78 12.82 12.26
C ARG A 111 -3.03 12.92 11.40
N TRP A 112 -3.78 14.02 11.56
CA TRP A 112 -4.99 14.29 10.77
C TRP A 112 -4.71 14.30 9.27
N LEU A 113 -3.55 14.81 8.85
CA LEU A 113 -3.17 14.87 7.44
C LEU A 113 -2.83 13.48 6.87
N LEU A 114 -2.17 12.62 7.65
CA LEU A 114 -1.82 11.26 7.24
C LEU A 114 -3.04 10.34 7.15
N GLU A 115 -4.05 10.51 8.02
CA GLU A 115 -5.30 9.77 7.97
C GLU A 115 -6.14 10.09 6.71
N ARG A 116 -5.90 11.24 6.06
CA ARG A 116 -6.62 11.69 4.85
C ARG A 116 -5.88 11.42 3.53
N GLU A 117 -4.71 10.80 3.57
CA GLU A 117 -3.80 10.70 2.42
C GLU A 117 -4.31 9.80 1.27
N ASP A 118 -5.44 9.11 1.45
CA ASP A 118 -6.13 8.39 0.36
C ASP A 118 -6.99 9.29 -0.55
N ASP A 119 -7.18 10.58 -0.23
CA ASP A 119 -7.84 11.57 -1.11
C ASP A 119 -6.80 12.37 -1.90
N GLU A 120 -6.73 12.14 -3.22
CA GLU A 120 -5.73 12.59 -4.20
C GLU A 120 -5.48 14.12 -4.36
N LYS A 121 -5.81 14.98 -3.39
CA LYS A 121 -5.69 16.45 -3.52
C LYS A 121 -5.07 17.14 -2.30
N LEU A 122 -3.83 16.81 -1.97
CA LEU A 122 -3.02 17.63 -1.05
C LEU A 122 -2.65 18.97 -1.69
N THR A 123 -2.98 20.06 -1.00
CA THR A 123 -2.58 21.43 -1.37
C THR A 123 -1.07 21.63 -1.29
N LEU A 124 -0.52 22.65 -1.97
CA LEU A 124 0.90 22.99 -1.90
C LEU A 124 1.37 23.27 -0.46
N ALA A 125 0.53 23.92 0.35
CA ALA A 125 0.83 24.20 1.76
C ALA A 125 0.96 22.90 2.58
N GLN A 126 0.04 21.94 2.38
CA GLN A 126 0.11 20.64 3.05
C GLN A 126 1.35 19.84 2.63
N ARG A 127 1.73 19.91 1.35
CA ARG A 127 2.98 19.29 0.87
C ARG A 127 4.22 19.92 1.52
N GLY A 128 4.27 21.25 1.60
CA GLY A 128 5.35 21.96 2.29
C GLY A 128 5.43 21.60 3.77
N TYR A 129 4.27 21.50 4.43
CA TYR A 129 4.18 21.06 5.82
C TYR A 129 4.71 19.63 6.01
N LEU A 130 4.30 18.68 5.16
CA LEU A 130 4.78 17.30 5.21
C LEU A 130 6.30 17.20 5.00
N LEU A 131 6.86 18.00 4.08
CA LEU A 131 8.31 18.06 3.88
C LEU A 131 9.03 18.61 5.13
N GLY A 132 8.48 19.65 5.77
CA GLY A 132 9.02 20.17 7.02
C GLY A 132 8.99 19.14 8.15
N GLN A 133 7.89 18.39 8.27
CA GLN A 133 7.78 17.30 9.23
C GLN A 133 8.75 16.16 8.92
N ALA A 134 8.95 15.80 7.65
CA ALA A 134 9.93 14.79 7.24
C ALA A 134 11.37 15.23 7.58
N LEU A 135 11.70 16.50 7.42
CA LEU A 135 13.02 17.04 7.80
C LEU A 135 13.21 16.99 9.32
N ARG A 136 12.22 17.41 10.10
CA ARG A 136 12.23 17.32 11.56
C ARG A 136 12.35 15.88 12.06
N PHE A 137 11.72 14.94 11.37
CA PHE A 137 11.87 13.53 11.65
C PHE A 137 13.32 13.09 11.40
N ALA A 138 13.87 13.43 10.22
CA ALA A 138 15.23 13.05 9.84
C ALA A 138 16.29 13.55 10.85
N THR A 139 16.16 14.77 11.38
CA THR A 139 17.11 15.29 12.37
C THR A 139 17.05 14.57 13.72
N ARG A 140 15.90 13.98 14.09
CA ARG A 140 15.72 13.19 15.32
C ARG A 140 15.99 11.70 15.14
N ALA A 141 15.94 11.21 13.90
CA ALA A 141 15.97 9.80 13.53
C ALA A 141 17.36 9.28 13.09
N ILE A 142 18.36 10.17 12.97
CA ILE A 142 19.77 9.86 12.67
C ILE A 142 20.47 9.34 13.92
#